data_AF-A0A420HYC9-F1
#
_entry.id   AF-A0A420HYC9-F1
#
_cell.length_a   1.000
_cell.length_b   1.000
_cell.length_c   1.000
_cell.angle_alpha   90.00
_cell.angle_beta   90.00
_cell.angle_gamma   90.00
#
_symmetry.space_group_name_H-M   'P 1'
#
loop_
_entity.id
_entity.type
_entity.pdbx_description
1 polymer ?
#
loop_
_entity_poly.entity_id
_entity_poly.type
_entity_poly.pdbx_seq_one_letter_code
_entity_poly.pdbx_strand_id
1 'polypeptide(L)'
;MFFSLPLEDVCDSLEKSTQSNLRISEIIEYLAAAPSKVVLVDNTSSQEIANSYPQILGEKISIVTPNKKAFSSSRKLWEDIFTAATPGTHVYHESSVGAGLPIISTLKDLIDTGDEILKIEGVFSGTMSFLFDSFAPVKGSGGSWSAEVKRARELGFTEPDPRDDLNGLDVARKLTILARLVGMQVDSPTSFPVQSLIPKELEDAASADEFLMNLPKFDAQMEEIKVSAEKEGKVVRYVGSITVATNEIRVGVEKFSCSHPISTLKGGDNIISFHTKRYSNSPLIIQGAGAGGDVTAMGVTGDLIKVIRQLS
;
A
#
# COMPACT_ATOMS: atom_id res chain seq x y z
N MET A 1 25.27 -8.87 26.42
CA MET A 1 24.76 -10.21 26.06
C MET A 1 23.30 -10.03 25.71
N PHE A 2 22.90 -10.37 24.48
CA PHE A 2 21.52 -10.23 24.02
C PHE A 2 20.74 -11.49 24.40
N PHE A 3 19.51 -11.32 24.88
CA PHE A 3 18.63 -12.43 25.29
C PHE A 3 17.45 -12.51 24.33
N SER A 4 17.12 -13.70 23.85
CA SER A 4 15.89 -13.93 23.10
C SER A 4 14.69 -13.91 24.06
N LEU A 5 13.62 -13.21 23.68
CA LEU A 5 12.35 -13.29 24.40
C LEU A 5 11.54 -14.51 23.92
N PRO A 6 10.89 -15.25 24.82
CA PRO A 6 9.96 -16.30 24.43
C PRO A 6 8.79 -15.71 23.62
N LEU A 7 8.37 -16.38 22.55
CA LEU A 7 7.24 -15.90 21.74
C LEU A 7 5.91 -15.89 22.51
N GLU A 8 5.80 -16.73 23.53
CA GLU A 8 4.59 -16.92 24.35
C GLU A 8 4.25 -15.68 25.19
N ASP A 9 5.25 -14.92 25.62
CA ASP A 9 5.11 -13.75 26.50
C ASP A 9 5.85 -12.51 25.99
N VAL A 10 6.22 -12.49 24.70
CA VAL A 10 7.02 -11.40 24.12
C VAL A 10 6.35 -10.04 24.26
N CYS A 11 5.03 -9.95 24.04
CA CYS A 11 4.29 -8.68 24.15
C CYS A 11 4.33 -8.14 25.59
N ASP A 12 3.95 -8.97 26.56
CA ASP A 12 3.97 -8.62 27.98
C ASP A 12 5.38 -8.24 28.46
N SER A 13 6.40 -8.95 27.99
CA SER A 13 7.80 -8.71 28.33
C SER A 13 8.30 -7.38 27.76
N LEU A 14 7.92 -7.06 26.52
CA LEU A 14 8.26 -5.79 25.88
C LEU A 14 7.56 -4.61 26.55
N GLU A 15 6.28 -4.74 26.90
CA GLU A 15 5.52 -3.68 27.58
C GLU A 15 6.09 -3.33 28.97
N LYS A 16 6.64 -4.32 29.68
CA LYS A 16 7.24 -4.13 31.01
C LYS A 16 8.71 -3.72 30.96
N SER A 17 9.34 -3.77 29.80
CA SER A 17 10.77 -3.49 29.66
C SER A 17 11.07 -2.00 29.87
N THR A 18 12.08 -1.71 30.67
CA THR A 18 12.66 -0.37 30.84
C THR A 18 13.98 -0.19 30.09
N GLN A 19 14.40 -1.22 29.34
CA GLN A 19 15.62 -1.17 28.56
C GLN A 19 15.43 -0.29 27.33
N SER A 20 16.45 0.51 27.03
CA SER A 20 16.48 1.29 25.79
C SER A 20 16.61 0.35 24.58
N ASN A 21 15.93 0.69 23.49
CA ASN A 21 16.12 0.02 22.21
C ASN A 21 17.57 0.15 21.74
N LEU A 22 18.05 -0.91 21.08
CA LEU A 22 19.34 -0.89 20.40
C LEU A 22 19.31 0.11 19.25
N ARG A 23 20.45 0.74 18.99
CA ARG A 23 20.63 1.53 17.77
C ARG A 23 20.64 0.58 16.58
N ILE A 24 20.18 1.06 15.43
CA ILE A 24 20.13 0.25 14.20
C ILE A 24 21.50 -0.35 13.86
N SER A 25 22.59 0.40 14.05
CA SER A 25 23.95 -0.12 13.85
C SER A 25 24.27 -1.32 14.74
N GLU A 26 23.85 -1.29 16.01
CA GLU A 26 24.09 -2.37 16.97
C GLU A 26 23.24 -3.61 16.63
N ILE A 27 22.03 -3.40 16.10
CA ILE A 27 21.18 -4.48 15.58
C ILE A 27 21.87 -5.14 14.39
N ILE A 28 22.38 -4.37 13.44
CA ILE A 28 23.07 -4.89 12.26
C ILE A 28 24.31 -5.69 12.66
N GLU A 29 25.15 -5.15 13.53
CA GLU A 29 26.35 -5.84 14.04
C GLU A 29 25.99 -7.16 14.73
N TYR A 30 24.94 -7.16 15.55
CA TYR A 30 24.47 -8.37 16.23
C TYR A 30 23.98 -9.44 15.23
N LEU A 31 23.17 -9.04 14.24
CA LEU A 31 22.64 -9.95 13.23
C LEU A 31 23.74 -10.49 12.30
N ALA A 32 24.70 -9.66 11.92
CA ALA A 32 25.82 -10.05 11.07
C ALA A 32 26.75 -11.08 11.74
N ALA A 33 26.83 -11.07 13.07
CA ALA A 33 27.61 -12.02 13.86
C ALA A 33 26.92 -13.39 14.06
N ALA A 34 25.69 -13.58 13.57
CA ALA A 34 24.97 -14.83 13.74
C ALA A 34 25.70 -16.00 13.02
N PRO A 35 25.73 -17.21 13.61
CA PRO A 35 26.42 -18.37 13.03
C PRO A 35 25.70 -18.98 11.81
N SER A 36 24.53 -18.43 11.44
CA SER A 36 23.62 -18.96 10.43
C SER A 36 23.12 -17.82 9.54
N LYS A 37 22.56 -18.16 8.38
CA LYS A 37 21.89 -17.18 7.51
C LYS A 37 20.75 -16.48 8.26
N VAL A 38 20.65 -15.17 8.11
CA VAL A 38 19.67 -14.34 8.84
C VAL A 38 18.66 -13.73 7.88
N VAL A 39 17.41 -13.67 8.34
CA VAL A 39 16.33 -12.92 7.71
C VAL A 39 15.83 -11.89 8.71
N LEU A 40 15.92 -10.61 8.38
CA LEU A 40 15.26 -9.53 9.10
C LEU A 40 13.81 -9.43 8.64
N VAL A 41 12.87 -9.51 9.58
CA VAL A 41 11.44 -9.25 9.33
C VAL A 41 11.09 -7.88 9.91
N ASP A 42 11.08 -6.85 9.07
CA ASP A 42 10.71 -5.48 9.49
C ASP A 42 9.20 -5.31 9.36
N ASN A 43 8.45 -5.40 10.47
CA ASN A 43 7.00 -5.17 10.52
C ASN A 43 6.64 -3.74 10.98
N THR A 44 7.47 -2.75 10.66
CA THR A 44 7.23 -1.34 11.01
C THR A 44 6.82 -0.51 9.80
N SER A 45 6.53 0.77 10.05
CA SER A 45 6.41 1.82 9.04
C SER A 45 7.56 2.85 9.14
N SER A 46 8.70 2.44 9.73
CA SER A 46 9.83 3.32 10.04
C SER A 46 10.64 3.69 8.80
N GLN A 47 10.85 4.99 8.59
CA GLN A 47 11.77 5.48 7.56
C GLN A 47 13.23 5.24 7.95
N GLU A 48 13.55 5.28 9.25
CA GLU A 48 14.91 5.09 9.75
C GLU A 48 15.41 3.67 9.47
N ILE A 49 14.58 2.66 9.77
CA ILE A 49 14.89 1.26 9.45
C ILE A 49 14.96 1.08 7.93
N ALA A 50 14.00 1.61 7.17
CA ALA A 50 14.03 1.55 5.70
C ALA A 50 15.33 2.11 5.09
N ASN A 51 15.84 3.22 5.61
CA ASN A 51 17.10 3.83 5.15
C ASN A 51 18.33 2.94 5.43
N SER A 52 18.24 2.02 6.40
CA SER A 52 19.33 1.11 6.75
C SER A 52 19.35 -0.19 5.93
N TYR A 53 18.32 -0.44 5.10
CA TYR A 53 18.23 -1.67 4.30
C TYR A 53 19.46 -1.93 3.44
N PRO A 54 20.06 -0.94 2.74
CA PRO A 54 21.29 -1.20 1.97
C PRO A 54 22.44 -1.73 2.84
N GLN A 55 22.60 -1.22 4.07
CA GLN A 55 23.62 -1.70 4.99
C GLN A 55 23.32 -3.12 5.48
N ILE A 56 22.07 -3.41 5.85
CA ILE A 56 21.61 -4.75 6.26
C ILE A 56 21.89 -5.78 5.16
N LEU A 57 21.55 -5.45 3.91
CA LEU A 57 21.78 -6.30 2.75
C LEU A 57 23.27 -6.51 2.46
N GLY A 58 24.09 -5.47 2.67
CA GLY A 58 25.55 -5.54 2.57
C GLY A 58 26.18 -6.55 3.53
N GLU A 59 25.58 -6.75 4.70
CA GLU A 59 25.96 -7.78 5.68
C GLU A 59 25.37 -9.18 5.35
N LYS A 60 24.83 -9.36 4.14
CA LYS A 60 24.21 -10.60 3.63
C LYS A 60 22.96 -11.04 4.40
N ILE A 61 22.28 -10.11 5.06
CA ILE A 61 21.03 -10.36 5.79
C ILE A 61 19.86 -10.13 4.83
N SER A 62 19.03 -11.15 4.62
CA SER A 62 17.83 -11.01 3.77
C SER A 62 16.74 -10.21 4.50
N ILE A 63 15.86 -9.54 3.75
CA ILE A 63 14.80 -8.69 4.30
C ILE A 63 13.44 -9.15 3.81
N VAL A 64 12.49 -9.25 4.73
CA VAL A 64 11.06 -9.46 4.48
C VAL A 64 10.27 -8.36 5.20
N THR A 65 9.36 -7.69 4.51
CA THR A 65 8.70 -6.51 5.11
C THR A 65 7.38 -6.07 4.44
N PRO A 66 6.39 -5.52 5.17
CA PRO A 66 5.31 -4.73 4.61
C PRO A 66 5.66 -3.22 4.49
N ASN A 67 6.86 -2.79 4.91
CA ASN A 67 7.25 -1.39 5.02
C ASN A 67 7.44 -0.73 3.64
N LYS A 68 6.40 -0.02 3.20
CA LYS A 68 6.40 0.72 1.92
C LYS A 68 7.51 1.77 1.83
N LYS A 69 8.00 2.33 2.94
CA LYS A 69 8.92 3.49 2.94
C LYS A 69 10.22 3.20 2.21
N ALA A 70 10.75 1.98 2.34
CA ALA A 70 11.95 1.53 1.65
C ALA A 70 11.80 1.57 0.12
N PHE A 71 10.60 1.26 -0.37
CA PHE A 71 10.34 1.05 -1.79
C PHE A 71 9.66 2.23 -2.48
N SER A 72 9.03 3.11 -1.70
CA SER A 72 8.24 4.23 -2.23
C SER A 72 8.82 5.61 -1.93
N SER A 73 9.90 5.73 -1.16
CA SER A 73 10.49 7.04 -0.82
C SER A 73 11.36 7.56 -1.98
N SER A 74 12.63 7.88 -1.75
CA SER A 74 13.51 8.34 -2.82
C SER A 74 13.82 7.22 -3.80
N ARG A 75 13.99 7.58 -5.07
CA ARG A 75 14.48 6.64 -6.09
C ARG A 75 15.87 6.11 -5.75
N LYS A 76 16.72 6.96 -5.18
CA LYS A 76 18.06 6.56 -4.71
C LYS A 76 17.99 5.42 -3.70
N LEU A 77 17.11 5.48 -2.70
CA LEU A 77 16.99 4.41 -1.71
C LEU A 77 16.56 3.09 -2.36
N TRP A 78 15.60 3.15 -3.30
CA TRP A 78 15.20 1.98 -4.08
C TRP A 78 16.40 1.37 -4.83
N GLU A 79 17.16 2.19 -5.56
CA GLU A 79 18.35 1.73 -6.30
C GLU A 79 19.43 1.16 -5.37
N ASP A 80 19.70 1.83 -4.25
CA ASP A 80 20.69 1.40 -3.26
C ASP A 80 20.29 0.03 -2.64
N ILE A 81 19.01 -0.20 -2.36
CA ILE A 81 18.49 -1.48 -1.83
C ILE A 81 18.75 -2.63 -2.81
N PHE A 82 18.31 -2.48 -4.07
CA PHE A 82 18.45 -3.55 -5.05
C PHE A 82 19.90 -3.73 -5.56
N THR A 83 20.74 -2.69 -5.42
CA THR A 83 22.19 -2.79 -5.69
C THR A 83 22.93 -3.50 -4.55
N ALA A 84 22.53 -3.27 -3.29
CA ALA A 84 23.14 -3.91 -2.12
C ALA A 84 22.79 -5.39 -1.97
N ALA A 85 21.69 -5.85 -2.57
CA ALA A 85 21.31 -7.26 -2.57
C ALA A 85 22.32 -8.11 -3.38
N THR A 86 23.27 -8.73 -2.69
CA THR A 86 24.27 -9.63 -3.29
C THR A 86 23.71 -11.04 -3.55
N PRO A 87 24.36 -11.88 -4.41
CA PRO A 87 23.91 -13.26 -4.62
C PRO A 87 23.76 -14.04 -3.31
N GLY A 88 22.57 -14.60 -3.08
CA GLY A 88 22.21 -15.31 -1.85
C GLY A 88 21.54 -14.44 -0.77
N THR A 89 21.32 -13.15 -1.05
CA THR A 89 20.52 -12.24 -0.22
C THR A 89 19.25 -11.84 -0.96
N HIS A 90 18.13 -11.83 -0.24
CA HIS A 90 16.81 -11.62 -0.85
C HIS A 90 16.08 -10.46 -0.18
N VAL A 91 15.31 -9.71 -0.98
CA VAL A 91 14.40 -8.65 -0.52
C VAL A 91 12.99 -8.98 -0.99
N TYR A 92 12.11 -9.22 -0.04
CA TYR A 92 10.71 -9.53 -0.29
C TYR A 92 9.81 -8.52 0.42
N HIS A 93 8.79 -8.05 -0.30
CA HIS A 93 7.90 -7.00 0.18
C HIS A 93 6.49 -7.11 -0.40
N GLU A 94 5.96 -8.32 -0.58
CA GLU A 94 4.61 -8.58 -1.10
C GLU A 94 3.58 -7.70 -0.39
N SER A 95 3.66 -7.65 0.94
CA SER A 95 2.73 -6.90 1.78
C SER A 95 2.89 -5.38 1.75
N SER A 96 3.83 -4.85 0.99
CA SER A 96 3.88 -3.42 0.68
C SER A 96 2.76 -2.98 -0.27
N VAL A 97 2.21 -3.89 -1.07
CA VAL A 97 1.09 -3.61 -1.99
C VAL A 97 0.04 -4.73 -1.93
N GLY A 98 -1.14 -4.42 -1.40
CA GLY A 98 -2.25 -5.38 -1.37
C GLY A 98 -2.26 -6.34 -0.18
N ALA A 99 -1.53 -6.02 0.91
CA ALA A 99 -1.48 -6.82 2.14
C ALA A 99 -1.05 -8.29 1.90
N GLY A 100 -2.00 -9.23 1.89
CA GLY A 100 -1.71 -10.64 1.63
C GLY A 100 -1.95 -11.08 0.19
N LEU A 101 -2.48 -10.19 -0.66
CA LEU A 101 -2.76 -10.50 -2.06
C LEU A 101 -1.44 -10.68 -2.83
N PRO A 102 -1.37 -11.64 -3.77
CA PRO A 102 -0.14 -11.92 -4.54
C PRO A 102 0.04 -10.90 -5.67
N ILE A 103 0.23 -9.62 -5.34
CA ILE A 103 0.30 -8.53 -6.33
C ILE A 103 1.68 -8.44 -6.96
N ILE A 104 2.72 -8.34 -6.12
CA ILE A 104 4.10 -8.14 -6.54
C ILE A 104 4.67 -9.42 -7.12
N SER A 105 4.39 -10.58 -6.51
CA SER A 105 4.79 -11.87 -7.09
C SER A 105 4.16 -12.08 -8.48
N THR A 106 2.85 -11.87 -8.62
CA THR A 106 2.19 -11.98 -9.94
C THR A 106 2.79 -11.02 -10.95
N LEU A 107 3.02 -9.75 -10.55
CA LEU A 107 3.66 -8.76 -11.44
C LEU A 107 5.05 -9.22 -11.91
N LYS A 108 5.87 -9.73 -10.98
CA LYS A 108 7.20 -10.27 -11.30
C LYS A 108 7.10 -11.47 -12.23
N ASP A 109 6.22 -12.44 -11.95
CA ASP A 109 6.03 -13.62 -12.79
C ASP A 109 5.61 -13.26 -14.23
N LEU A 110 4.72 -12.27 -14.38
CA LEU A 110 4.34 -11.74 -15.70
C LEU A 110 5.57 -11.22 -16.45
N ILE A 111 6.38 -10.37 -15.81
CA ILE A 111 7.58 -9.77 -16.42
C ILE A 111 8.65 -10.82 -16.71
N ASP A 112 8.97 -11.68 -15.74
CA ASP A 112 10.04 -12.67 -15.82
C ASP A 112 9.76 -13.74 -16.89
N THR A 113 8.48 -14.04 -17.17
CA THR A 113 8.09 -14.92 -18.27
C THR A 113 8.06 -14.22 -19.64
N GLY A 114 8.49 -12.97 -19.71
CA GLY A 114 8.56 -12.16 -20.94
C GLY A 114 7.21 -11.62 -21.42
N ASP A 115 6.24 -11.43 -20.52
CA ASP A 115 5.06 -10.61 -20.83
C ASP A 115 5.39 -9.11 -20.68
N GLU A 116 4.55 -8.26 -21.24
CA GLU A 116 4.72 -6.81 -21.20
C GLU A 116 3.50 -6.17 -20.55
N ILE A 117 3.73 -5.47 -19.43
CA ILE A 117 2.69 -4.72 -18.74
C ILE A 117 2.35 -3.48 -19.55
N LEU A 118 1.07 -3.31 -19.90
CA LEU A 118 0.55 -2.16 -20.63
C LEU A 118 -0.07 -1.15 -19.68
N LYS A 119 -0.89 -1.64 -18.76
CA LYS A 119 -1.60 -0.82 -17.76
C LYS A 119 -1.79 -1.60 -16.46
N ILE A 120 -1.62 -0.91 -15.34
CA ILE A 120 -2.06 -1.39 -14.03
C ILE A 120 -3.12 -0.41 -13.54
N GLU A 121 -4.28 -0.90 -13.11
CA GLU A 121 -5.31 -0.04 -12.52
C GLU A 121 -6.06 -0.75 -11.40
N GLY A 122 -6.58 0.02 -10.45
CA GLY A 122 -7.28 -0.60 -9.33
C GLY A 122 -7.65 0.32 -8.19
N VAL A 123 -8.33 -0.27 -7.21
CA VAL A 123 -8.58 0.33 -5.90
C VAL A 123 -7.57 -0.26 -4.92
N PHE A 124 -6.74 0.62 -4.36
CA PHE A 124 -5.58 0.23 -3.55
C PHE A 124 -5.77 0.52 -2.05
N SER A 125 -6.86 1.20 -1.66
CA SER A 125 -7.18 1.55 -0.28
C SER A 125 -8.55 1.00 0.09
N GLY A 126 -8.58 0.18 1.15
CA GLY A 126 -9.82 -0.37 1.67
C GLY A 126 -10.74 0.70 2.24
N THR A 127 -10.18 1.73 2.90
CA THR A 127 -10.93 2.91 3.37
C THR A 127 -11.57 3.65 2.21
N MET A 128 -10.81 3.93 1.13
CA MET A 128 -11.38 4.57 -0.05
C MET A 128 -12.43 3.70 -0.74
N SER A 129 -12.21 2.39 -0.84
CA SER A 129 -13.22 1.47 -1.38
C SER A 129 -14.51 1.55 -0.59
N PHE A 130 -14.42 1.47 0.75
CA PHE A 130 -15.57 1.52 1.63
C PHE A 130 -16.34 2.85 1.51
N LEU A 131 -15.63 3.98 1.50
CA LEU A 131 -16.23 5.31 1.38
C LEU A 131 -16.98 5.46 0.05
N PHE A 132 -16.36 5.11 -1.07
CA PHE A 132 -16.99 5.25 -2.39
C PHE A 132 -18.09 4.22 -2.65
N ASP A 133 -18.00 3.01 -2.10
CA ASP A 133 -19.09 2.03 -2.18
C ASP A 133 -20.32 2.49 -1.39
N SER A 134 -20.12 3.24 -0.32
CA SER A 134 -21.21 3.76 0.53
C SER A 134 -21.76 5.09 0.01
N PHE A 135 -20.90 5.96 -0.52
CA PHE A 135 -21.26 7.27 -1.08
C PHE A 135 -21.90 7.17 -2.47
N ALA A 136 -21.38 6.28 -3.33
CA ALA A 136 -21.83 6.07 -4.70
C ALA A 136 -22.02 4.57 -5.00
N PRO A 137 -23.00 3.91 -4.35
CA PRO A 137 -23.27 2.50 -4.56
C PRO A 137 -23.78 2.23 -5.98
N VAL A 138 -23.52 1.03 -6.51
CA VAL A 138 -24.07 0.60 -7.81
C VAL A 138 -25.60 0.44 -7.77
N LYS A 139 -26.17 0.21 -6.59
CA LYS A 139 -27.61 0.07 -6.37
C LYS A 139 -28.04 0.84 -5.13
N GLY A 140 -29.18 1.52 -5.21
CA GLY A 140 -29.72 2.33 -4.12
C GLY A 140 -29.14 3.74 -4.12
N SER A 141 -29.33 4.44 -3.00
CA SER A 141 -28.83 5.80 -2.77
C SER A 141 -27.73 5.75 -1.71
N GLY A 142 -26.60 6.40 -1.98
CA GLY A 142 -25.55 6.61 -0.98
C GLY A 142 -25.84 7.81 -0.06
N GLY A 143 -25.11 7.90 1.05
CA GLY A 143 -25.15 9.04 1.97
C GLY A 143 -24.42 10.27 1.45
N SER A 144 -24.36 11.33 2.26
CA SER A 144 -23.47 12.47 1.96
C SER A 144 -22.02 12.09 2.28
N TRP A 145 -21.07 12.70 1.56
CA TRP A 145 -19.66 12.35 1.69
C TRP A 145 -19.17 12.46 3.14
N SER A 146 -19.46 13.58 3.79
CA SER A 146 -19.09 13.83 5.19
C SER A 146 -19.69 12.80 6.17
N ALA A 147 -20.93 12.36 5.94
CA ALA A 147 -21.59 11.35 6.76
C ALA A 147 -20.94 9.99 6.61
N GLU A 148 -20.54 9.61 5.40
CA GLU A 148 -19.80 8.36 5.14
C GLU A 148 -18.40 8.38 5.73
N VAL A 149 -17.68 9.51 5.65
CA VAL A 149 -16.36 9.65 6.30
C VAL A 149 -16.48 9.53 7.82
N LYS A 150 -17.48 10.19 8.42
CA LYS A 150 -17.73 10.07 9.86
C LYS A 150 -18.06 8.63 10.26
N ARG A 151 -18.95 7.97 9.51
CA ARG A 151 -19.32 6.57 9.75
C ARG A 151 -18.13 5.62 9.62
N ALA A 152 -17.26 5.83 8.62
CA ALA A 152 -16.06 5.03 8.46
C ALA A 152 -15.13 5.13 9.68
N ARG A 153 -14.95 6.34 10.24
CA ARG A 153 -14.18 6.55 11.47
C ARG A 153 -14.80 5.85 12.68
N GLU A 154 -16.12 5.97 12.86
CA GLU A 154 -16.84 5.31 13.96
C GLU A 154 -16.74 3.77 13.92
N LEU A 155 -16.67 3.21 12.71
CA LEU A 155 -16.49 1.77 12.48
C LEU A 155 -15.01 1.32 12.52
N GLY A 156 -14.06 2.24 12.68
CA GLY A 156 -12.63 1.93 12.68
C GLY A 156 -12.06 1.57 11.30
N PHE A 157 -12.70 2.01 10.21
CA PHE A 157 -12.21 1.81 8.84
C PHE A 157 -11.23 2.89 8.37
N THR A 158 -11.08 3.98 9.12
CA THR A 158 -10.09 5.03 8.84
C THR A 158 -8.95 4.98 9.84
N GLU A 159 -7.85 5.64 9.52
CA GLU A 159 -6.88 6.07 10.52
C GLU A 159 -7.54 6.99 11.58
N PRO A 160 -6.90 7.21 12.75
CA PRO A 160 -7.45 8.08 13.80
C PRO A 160 -7.83 9.48 13.30
N ASP A 161 -7.04 10.00 12.35
CA ASP A 161 -7.36 11.17 11.55
C ASP A 161 -7.69 10.76 10.10
N PRO A 162 -8.96 10.88 9.65
CA PRO A 162 -9.35 10.48 8.29
C PRO A 162 -8.60 11.20 7.16
N ARG A 163 -7.93 12.33 7.45
CA ARG A 163 -7.09 13.03 6.48
C ARG A 163 -5.90 12.17 6.02
N ASP A 164 -5.43 11.25 6.85
CA ASP A 164 -4.31 10.36 6.49
C ASP A 164 -4.68 9.39 5.36
N ASP A 165 -5.96 9.01 5.27
CA ASP A 165 -6.50 8.23 4.16
C ASP A 165 -6.86 9.13 2.96
N LEU A 166 -7.60 10.21 3.21
CA LEU A 166 -8.21 11.07 2.18
C LEU A 166 -7.19 11.84 1.32
N ASN A 167 -5.95 11.99 1.77
CA ASN A 167 -4.89 12.64 1.00
C ASN A 167 -4.38 11.81 -0.20
N GLY A 168 -4.69 10.51 -0.27
CA GLY A 168 -4.29 9.64 -1.39
C GLY A 168 -2.84 9.14 -1.37
N LEU A 169 -2.04 9.54 -0.38
CA LEU A 169 -0.60 9.26 -0.32
C LEU A 169 -0.28 7.77 -0.11
N ASP A 170 -1.14 7.01 0.57
CA ASP A 170 -0.98 5.55 0.68
C ASP A 170 -1.13 4.88 -0.70
N VAL A 171 -2.12 5.29 -1.50
CA VAL A 171 -2.31 4.81 -2.87
C VAL A 171 -1.13 5.22 -3.75
N ALA A 172 -0.68 6.47 -3.64
CA ALA A 172 0.48 6.96 -4.38
C ALA A 172 1.75 6.15 -4.05
N ARG A 173 2.01 5.82 -2.79
CA ARG A 173 3.15 4.97 -2.40
C ARG A 173 3.09 3.59 -3.06
N LYS A 174 1.90 2.96 -3.08
CA LYS A 174 1.69 1.66 -3.73
C LYS A 174 1.94 1.74 -5.23
N LEU A 175 1.45 2.79 -5.90
CA LEU A 175 1.73 3.00 -7.33
C LEU A 175 3.20 3.28 -7.61
N THR A 176 3.91 4.04 -6.77
CA THR A 176 5.36 4.24 -6.92
C THR A 176 6.10 2.90 -6.94
N ILE A 177 5.73 1.98 -6.05
CA ILE A 177 6.35 0.64 -5.98
C ILE A 177 6.06 -0.14 -7.27
N LEU A 178 4.79 -0.22 -7.69
CA LEU A 178 4.40 -0.96 -8.90
C LEU A 178 5.01 -0.36 -10.17
N ALA A 179 5.06 0.97 -10.28
CA ALA A 179 5.65 1.67 -11.40
C ALA A 179 7.16 1.39 -11.51
N ARG A 180 7.89 1.41 -10.39
CA ARG A 180 9.31 1.03 -10.37
C ARG A 180 9.53 -0.44 -10.75
N LEU A 181 8.65 -1.34 -10.31
CA LEU A 181 8.71 -2.76 -10.68
C LEU A 181 8.50 -3.01 -12.18
N VAL A 182 7.70 -2.19 -12.88
CA VAL A 182 7.56 -2.26 -14.34
C VAL A 182 8.64 -1.47 -15.10
N GLY A 183 9.67 -0.97 -14.41
CA GLY A 183 10.81 -0.28 -15.00
C GLY A 183 10.64 1.22 -15.20
N MET A 184 9.58 1.83 -14.69
CA MET A 184 9.40 3.29 -14.75
C MET A 184 10.28 3.99 -13.72
N GLN A 185 10.80 5.15 -14.12
CA GLN A 185 11.70 5.96 -13.30
C GLN A 185 10.91 6.99 -12.49
N VAL A 186 10.40 6.57 -11.33
CA VAL A 186 9.57 7.41 -10.45
C VAL A 186 10.39 7.92 -9.27
N ASP A 187 10.48 9.24 -9.12
CA ASP A 187 11.33 9.87 -8.09
C ASP A 187 10.75 9.74 -6.68
N SER A 188 9.45 9.99 -6.53
CA SER A 188 8.73 9.94 -5.25
C SER A 188 7.21 9.77 -5.45
N PRO A 189 6.42 9.50 -4.39
CA PRO A 189 4.96 9.43 -4.45
C PRO A 189 4.29 10.78 -4.73
N THR A 190 5.06 11.88 -4.74
CA THR A 190 4.59 13.24 -5.02
C THR A 190 5.08 13.75 -6.37
N SER A 191 5.75 12.90 -7.16
CA SER A 191 6.29 13.26 -8.48
C SER A 191 5.29 13.11 -9.64
N PHE A 192 4.05 12.70 -9.34
CA PHE A 192 2.97 12.52 -10.32
C PHE A 192 1.63 13.00 -9.74
N PRO A 193 0.59 13.20 -10.58
CA PRO A 193 -0.72 13.69 -10.12
C PRO A 193 -1.38 12.76 -9.09
N VAL A 194 -1.67 13.33 -7.92
CA VAL A 194 -2.44 12.69 -6.83
C VAL A 194 -3.56 13.65 -6.43
N GLN A 195 -4.82 13.22 -6.60
CA GLN A 195 -5.98 13.99 -6.18
C GLN A 195 -6.28 13.74 -4.71
N SER A 196 -6.02 14.73 -3.85
CA SER A 196 -6.51 14.73 -2.47
C SER A 196 -8.04 14.92 -2.44
N LEU A 197 -8.72 14.23 -1.52
CA LEU A 197 -10.13 14.41 -1.20
C LEU A 197 -10.37 15.33 0.00
N ILE A 198 -9.29 15.90 0.55
CA ILE A 198 -9.35 16.91 1.60
C ILE A 198 -9.64 18.26 0.95
N PRO A 199 -10.73 18.96 1.32
CA PRO A 199 -10.94 20.33 0.87
C PRO A 199 -9.79 21.23 1.34
N LYS A 200 -9.31 22.12 0.46
CA LYS A 200 -8.12 22.96 0.74
C LYS A 200 -8.26 23.76 2.03
N GLU A 201 -9.46 24.23 2.33
CA GLU A 201 -9.79 25.00 3.52
C GLU A 201 -9.71 24.19 4.82
N LEU A 202 -9.62 22.85 4.73
CA LEU A 202 -9.58 21.94 5.88
C LEU A 202 -8.24 21.18 6.00
N GLU A 203 -7.26 21.44 5.12
CA GLU A 203 -5.93 20.82 5.20
C GLU A 203 -5.26 21.12 6.55
N ASP A 204 -5.33 22.38 6.99
CA ASP A 204 -4.71 22.89 8.21
C ASP A 204 -5.61 22.80 9.46
N ALA A 205 -6.71 22.03 9.42
CA ALA A 205 -7.56 21.84 10.60
C ALA A 205 -6.73 21.33 11.79
N ALA A 206 -6.95 21.88 12.99
CA ALA A 206 -6.09 21.59 14.15
C ALA A 206 -6.28 20.17 14.69
N SER A 207 -7.41 19.52 14.37
CA SER A 207 -7.72 18.17 14.80
C SER A 207 -8.62 17.43 13.83
N ALA A 208 -8.64 16.09 13.93
CA ALA A 208 -9.58 15.23 13.21
C ALA A 208 -11.05 15.60 13.48
N ASP A 209 -11.38 16.00 14.71
CA ASP A 209 -12.74 16.38 15.09
C ASP A 209 -13.16 17.71 14.44
N GLU A 210 -12.26 18.70 14.40
CA GLU A 210 -12.50 19.95 13.68
C GLU A 210 -12.67 19.72 12.18
N PHE A 211 -11.84 18.85 11.59
CA PHE A 211 -11.95 18.45 10.19
C PHE A 211 -13.35 17.87 9.90
N LEU A 212 -13.79 16.89 10.68
CA LEU A 212 -15.09 16.22 10.50
C LEU A 212 -16.28 17.14 10.75
N MET A 213 -16.17 18.07 11.70
CA MET A 213 -17.24 19.05 11.97
C MET A 213 -17.45 20.00 10.78
N ASN A 214 -16.38 20.34 10.06
CA ASN A 214 -16.44 21.29 8.94
C ASN A 214 -16.60 20.63 7.56
N LEU A 215 -16.28 19.34 7.41
CA LEU A 215 -16.39 18.59 6.15
C LEU A 215 -17.78 18.69 5.48
N PRO A 216 -18.93 18.69 6.19
CA PRO A 216 -20.25 18.84 5.57
C PRO A 216 -20.42 20.11 4.72
N LYS A 217 -19.64 21.17 4.98
CA LYS A 217 -19.66 22.41 4.17
C LYS A 217 -19.25 22.18 2.71
N PHE A 218 -18.59 21.05 2.43
CA PHE A 218 -18.03 20.70 1.12
C PHE A 218 -18.76 19.52 0.45
N ASP A 219 -19.83 18.99 1.05
CA ASP A 219 -20.59 17.85 0.50
C ASP A 219 -21.12 18.12 -0.91
N ALA A 220 -21.49 19.37 -1.21
CA ALA A 220 -21.98 19.77 -2.53
C ALA A 220 -20.97 19.49 -3.65
N GLN A 221 -19.67 19.60 -3.40
CA GLN A 221 -18.63 19.35 -4.40
C GLN A 221 -18.56 17.86 -4.77
N MET A 222 -18.63 16.98 -3.76
CA MET A 222 -18.64 15.54 -3.97
C MET A 222 -19.97 15.08 -4.60
N GLU A 223 -21.08 15.68 -4.19
CA GLU A 223 -22.40 15.39 -4.76
C GLU A 223 -22.45 15.71 -6.26
N GLU A 224 -21.86 16.83 -6.68
CA GLU A 224 -21.75 17.18 -8.11
C GLU A 224 -20.99 16.11 -8.90
N ILE A 225 -19.88 15.61 -8.35
CA ILE A 225 -19.07 14.53 -8.96
C ILE A 225 -19.92 13.24 -9.08
N LYS A 226 -20.66 12.86 -8.04
CA LYS A 226 -21.55 11.69 -8.03
C LYS A 226 -22.65 11.82 -9.08
N VAL A 227 -23.40 12.92 -9.05
CA VAL A 227 -24.52 13.18 -9.98
C VAL A 227 -24.04 13.26 -11.42
N SER A 228 -22.84 13.82 -11.67
CA SER A 228 -22.22 13.84 -13.00
C SER A 228 -21.98 12.44 -13.54
N ALA A 229 -21.55 11.50 -12.70
CA ALA A 229 -21.36 10.10 -13.10
C ALA A 229 -22.68 9.36 -13.30
N GLU A 230 -23.66 9.58 -12.43
CA GLU A 230 -24.99 8.96 -12.52
C GLU A 230 -25.71 9.34 -13.81
N LYS A 231 -25.58 10.60 -14.28
CA LYS A 231 -26.11 11.06 -15.58
C LYS A 231 -25.52 10.29 -16.77
N GLU A 232 -24.32 9.74 -16.63
CA GLU A 232 -23.68 8.88 -17.63
C GLU A 232 -23.96 7.38 -17.41
N GLY A 233 -24.79 7.00 -16.43
CA GLY A 233 -25.01 5.61 -16.04
C GLY A 233 -23.76 4.95 -15.43
N LYS A 234 -22.91 5.74 -14.76
CA LYS A 234 -21.64 5.32 -14.17
C LYS A 234 -21.64 5.57 -12.65
N VAL A 235 -20.68 4.98 -11.97
CA VAL A 235 -20.35 5.25 -10.56
C VAL A 235 -18.93 5.80 -10.44
N VAL A 236 -18.66 6.50 -9.34
CA VAL A 236 -17.33 7.06 -9.05
C VAL A 236 -16.55 6.15 -8.11
N ARG A 237 -15.26 5.96 -8.37
CA ARG A 237 -14.34 5.20 -7.51
C ARG A 237 -13.00 5.93 -7.42
N TYR A 238 -12.37 5.84 -6.27
CA TYR A 238 -11.00 6.35 -6.09
C TYR A 238 -10.01 5.27 -6.48
N VAL A 239 -9.26 5.51 -7.55
CA VAL A 239 -8.39 4.52 -8.18
C VAL A 239 -6.97 5.04 -8.31
N GLY A 240 -6.06 4.10 -8.46
CA GLY A 240 -4.73 4.34 -8.99
C GLY A 240 -4.60 3.75 -10.38
N SER A 241 -3.86 4.40 -11.28
CA SER A 241 -3.55 3.86 -12.59
C SER A 241 -2.11 4.16 -13.00
N ILE A 242 -1.51 3.21 -13.71
CA ILE A 242 -0.18 3.28 -14.33
C ILE A 242 -0.37 2.89 -15.79
N THR A 243 -0.02 3.77 -16.72
CA THR A 243 -0.02 3.50 -18.16
C THR A 243 1.42 3.53 -18.67
N VAL A 244 1.97 2.35 -18.98
CA VAL A 244 3.41 2.18 -19.25
C VAL A 244 3.82 2.88 -20.54
N ALA A 245 3.00 2.79 -21.60
CA ALA A 245 3.31 3.39 -22.91
C ALA A 245 3.49 4.91 -22.88
N THR A 246 2.79 5.61 -21.96
CA THR A 246 2.86 7.06 -21.79
C THR A 246 3.67 7.49 -20.57
N ASN A 247 4.24 6.53 -19.83
CA ASN A 247 4.93 6.75 -18.56
C ASN A 247 4.08 7.57 -17.56
N GLU A 248 2.77 7.30 -17.53
CA GLU A 248 1.80 8.10 -16.80
C GLU A 248 1.31 7.37 -15.56
N ILE A 249 1.25 8.09 -14.43
CA ILE A 249 0.71 7.60 -13.16
C ILE A 249 -0.33 8.61 -12.70
N ARG A 250 -1.51 8.13 -12.29
CA ARG A 250 -2.58 8.97 -11.73
C ARG A 250 -3.19 8.30 -10.50
N VAL A 251 -3.56 9.13 -9.54
CA VAL A 251 -4.38 8.73 -8.38
C VAL A 251 -5.53 9.72 -8.27
N GLY A 252 -6.77 9.23 -8.22
CA GLY A 252 -7.93 10.09 -8.06
C GLY A 252 -9.26 9.43 -8.35
N VAL A 253 -10.30 10.26 -8.42
CA VAL A 253 -11.67 9.83 -8.69
C VAL A 253 -11.87 9.63 -10.18
N GLU A 254 -12.26 8.42 -10.56
CA GLU A 254 -12.63 8.07 -11.93
C GLU A 254 -14.05 7.51 -12.01
N LYS A 255 -14.64 7.57 -13.21
CA LYS A 255 -16.00 7.10 -13.50
C LYS A 255 -15.96 5.75 -14.19
N PHE A 256 -16.68 4.77 -13.65
CA PHE A 256 -16.76 3.41 -14.19
C PHE A 256 -18.20 3.01 -14.50
N SER A 257 -18.40 2.25 -15.57
CA SER A 257 -19.71 1.62 -15.83
C SER A 257 -20.08 0.67 -14.70
N CYS A 258 -21.37 0.57 -14.37
CA CYS A 258 -21.85 -0.31 -13.28
C CYS A 258 -21.48 -1.79 -13.43
N SER A 259 -21.15 -2.27 -14.63
CA SER A 259 -20.68 -3.63 -14.91
C SER A 259 -19.16 -3.81 -14.84
N HIS A 260 -18.40 -2.74 -14.60
CA HIS A 260 -16.96 -2.81 -14.53
C HIS A 260 -16.53 -3.51 -13.22
N PRO A 261 -15.51 -4.39 -13.22
CA PRO A 261 -15.08 -5.10 -12.01
C PRO A 261 -14.79 -4.17 -10.81
N ILE A 262 -14.12 -3.04 -11.05
CA ILE A 262 -13.84 -1.99 -10.04
C ILE A 262 -15.12 -1.43 -9.38
N SER A 263 -16.24 -1.38 -10.12
CA SER A 263 -17.52 -0.89 -9.58
C SER A 263 -18.21 -1.91 -8.67
N THR A 264 -17.88 -3.19 -8.79
CA THR A 264 -18.58 -4.29 -8.10
C THR A 264 -17.91 -4.76 -6.81
N LEU A 265 -16.92 -4.00 -6.33
CA LEU A 265 -16.26 -4.23 -5.05
C LEU A 265 -17.28 -4.30 -3.90
N LYS A 266 -16.91 -5.05 -2.86
CA LYS A 266 -17.69 -5.17 -1.63
C LYS A 266 -16.79 -4.89 -0.44
N GLY A 267 -17.31 -4.14 0.52
CA GLY A 267 -16.83 -4.19 1.91
C GLY A 267 -15.38 -3.75 2.14
N GLY A 268 -14.84 -2.86 1.30
CA GLY A 268 -13.47 -2.38 1.49
C GLY A 268 -12.38 -3.24 0.85
N ASP A 269 -12.75 -4.16 -0.05
CA ASP A 269 -11.78 -4.94 -0.83
C ASP A 269 -10.89 -4.05 -1.71
N ASN A 270 -9.65 -4.48 -1.88
CA ASN A 270 -8.81 -3.99 -2.97
C ASN A 270 -9.04 -4.82 -4.22
N ILE A 271 -8.90 -4.19 -5.38
CA ILE A 271 -8.89 -4.86 -6.69
C ILE A 271 -7.79 -4.25 -7.54
N ILE A 272 -6.95 -5.08 -8.13
CA ILE A 272 -5.86 -4.66 -9.00
C ILE A 272 -5.97 -5.46 -10.29
N SER A 273 -5.98 -4.74 -11.41
CA SER A 273 -6.10 -5.26 -12.77
C SER A 273 -4.80 -5.04 -13.51
N PHE A 274 -4.22 -6.12 -14.03
CA PHE A 274 -3.06 -6.08 -14.92
C PHE A 274 -3.53 -6.28 -16.36
N HIS A 275 -3.34 -5.27 -17.20
CA HIS A 275 -3.48 -5.37 -18.64
C HIS A 275 -2.09 -5.57 -19.23
N THR A 276 -1.92 -6.66 -19.97
CA THR A 276 -0.63 -7.03 -20.56
C THR A 276 -0.81 -7.40 -22.03
N LYS A 277 0.29 -7.62 -22.76
CA LYS A 277 0.20 -8.13 -24.13
C LYS A 277 -0.49 -9.50 -24.20
N ARG A 278 -0.27 -10.38 -23.22
CA ARG A 278 -0.92 -11.71 -23.17
C ARG A 278 -2.33 -11.65 -22.58
N TYR A 279 -2.59 -10.74 -21.65
CA TYR A 279 -3.92 -10.45 -21.08
C TYR A 279 -4.59 -9.24 -21.76
N SER A 280 -4.61 -9.23 -23.09
CA SER A 280 -5.07 -8.07 -23.89
C SER A 280 -6.60 -7.95 -23.99
N ASN A 281 -7.32 -9.09 -24.01
CA ASN A 281 -8.77 -9.12 -24.17
C ASN A 281 -9.50 -9.00 -22.82
N SER A 282 -8.86 -9.46 -21.75
CA SER A 282 -9.39 -9.45 -20.40
C SER A 282 -8.23 -9.32 -19.43
N PRO A 283 -8.22 -8.32 -18.55
CA PRO A 283 -7.12 -8.14 -17.61
C PRO A 283 -7.07 -9.28 -16.61
N LEU A 284 -5.88 -9.56 -16.09
CA LEU A 284 -5.72 -10.39 -14.91
C LEU A 284 -6.12 -9.57 -13.68
N ILE A 285 -7.15 -10.02 -12.97
CA ILE A 285 -7.71 -9.31 -11.82
C ILE A 285 -7.39 -10.08 -10.54
N ILE A 286 -6.83 -9.38 -9.56
CA ILE A 286 -6.65 -9.88 -8.19
C ILE A 286 -7.50 -9.02 -7.26
N GLN A 287 -8.39 -9.66 -6.50
CA GLN A 287 -9.28 -9.01 -5.55
C GLN A 287 -9.25 -9.70 -4.19
N GLY A 288 -9.35 -8.90 -3.12
CA GLY A 288 -9.64 -9.35 -1.77
C GLY A 288 -9.29 -8.30 -0.74
N ALA A 289 -9.25 -8.69 0.53
CA ALA A 289 -8.93 -7.79 1.62
C ALA A 289 -7.56 -7.12 1.43
N GLY A 290 -7.56 -5.79 1.28
CA GLY A 290 -6.37 -4.98 1.05
C GLY A 290 -5.67 -4.45 2.30
N ALA A 291 -6.22 -4.78 3.47
CA ALA A 291 -5.77 -4.35 4.79
C ALA A 291 -6.22 -5.40 5.85
N GLY A 292 -5.67 -5.29 7.06
CA GLY A 292 -5.94 -6.18 8.18
C GLY A 292 -4.68 -6.89 8.67
N GLY A 293 -4.53 -6.98 10.00
CA GLY A 293 -3.34 -7.54 10.65
C GLY A 293 -3.04 -8.97 10.19
N ASP A 294 -4.03 -9.86 10.28
CA ASP A 294 -3.88 -11.27 9.94
C ASP A 294 -3.51 -11.50 8.47
N VAL A 295 -4.19 -10.80 7.55
CA VAL A 295 -3.96 -10.94 6.10
C VAL A 295 -2.59 -10.37 5.71
N THR A 296 -2.18 -9.27 6.34
CA THR A 296 -0.85 -8.69 6.11
C THR A 296 0.25 -9.60 6.67
N ALA A 297 0.08 -10.11 7.89
CA ALA A 297 1.02 -11.03 8.51
C ALA A 297 1.14 -12.35 7.72
N MET A 298 0.05 -12.83 7.13
CA MET A 298 0.07 -13.97 6.20
C MET A 298 0.96 -13.69 4.99
N GLY A 299 0.86 -12.51 4.37
CA GLY A 299 1.71 -12.12 3.24
C GLY A 299 3.19 -12.07 3.60
N VAL A 300 3.52 -11.41 4.72
CA VAL A 300 4.88 -11.36 5.29
C VAL A 300 5.41 -12.76 5.58
N THR A 301 4.59 -13.63 6.18
CA THR A 301 4.97 -15.02 6.47
C THR A 301 5.21 -15.83 5.19
N GLY A 302 4.38 -15.61 4.17
CA GLY A 302 4.56 -16.22 2.85
C GLY A 302 5.91 -15.85 2.23
N ASP A 303 6.28 -14.58 2.31
CA ASP A 303 7.58 -14.10 1.85
C ASP A 303 8.75 -14.68 2.66
N LEU A 304 8.61 -14.78 3.99
CA LEU A 304 9.60 -15.44 4.84
C LEU A 304 9.83 -16.90 4.43
N ILE A 305 8.76 -17.66 4.15
CA ILE A 305 8.87 -19.04 3.67
C ILE A 305 9.60 -19.10 2.32
N LYS A 306 9.30 -18.19 1.38
CA LYS A 306 9.99 -18.12 0.08
C LYS A 306 11.48 -17.86 0.24
N VAL A 307 11.87 -16.95 1.14
CA VAL A 307 13.28 -16.66 1.45
C VAL A 307 13.95 -17.89 2.08
N ILE A 308 13.36 -18.50 3.10
CA ILE A 308 13.92 -19.66 3.79
C ILE A 308 14.21 -20.81 2.81
N ARG A 309 13.29 -21.08 1.85
CA ARG A 309 13.48 -22.11 0.81
C ARG A 309 14.64 -21.83 -0.16
N GLN A 310 15.06 -20.57 -0.30
CA GLN A 310 16.20 -20.18 -1.14
C GLN A 310 17.50 -20.10 -0.33
N LEU A 311 17.39 -19.96 0.99
CA LEU A 311 18.53 -19.99 1.91
C LEU A 311 18.90 -21.41 2.36
N SER A 312 17.99 -22.39 2.23
CA SER A 312 18.24 -23.81 2.50
C SER A 312 19.20 -24.47 1.50
#